data_AF-A0A450TAP8-F1
#
_entry.id   AF-A0A450TAP8-F1
#
_cell.length_a   1.000
_cell.length_b   1.000
_cell.length_c   1.000
_cell.angle_alpha   90.00
_cell.angle_beta   90.00
_cell.angle_gamma   90.00
#
_symmetry.space_group_name_H-M   'P 1'
#
loop_
_entity.id
_entity.type
_entity.pdbx_description
1 polymer ?
#
loop_
_entity_poly.entity_id
_entity_poly.type
_entity_poly.pdbx_seq_one_letter_code
_entity_poly.pdbx_strand_id
1 'polypeptide(L)' 'MSDPDLLRQRLLDVLTALERIPRHMADISHPDDFLSGEAGRDHMDAIWMISVIW' A
#
# COMPACT_ATOMS: atom_id res chain seq x y z
N MET A 1 28.18 5.60 9.87
CA MET A 1 27.12 5.14 10.80
C MET A 1 25.81 5.63 10.25
N SER A 2 24.82 4.75 10.06
CA SER A 2 23.50 5.17 9.58
C SER A 2 22.86 6.07 10.63
N ASP A 3 22.35 7.21 10.22
CA ASP A 3 21.71 8.18 11.11
C ASP A 3 20.42 7.54 11.68
N PRO A 4 20.33 7.32 13.00
CA PRO A 4 19.19 6.63 13.61
C PRO A 4 17.89 7.41 13.45
N ASP A 5 17.96 8.74 13.41
CA ASP A 5 16.78 9.59 13.23
C ASP A 5 16.27 9.50 11.79
N LEU A 6 17.18 9.45 10.81
CA LEU A 6 16.83 9.22 9.41
C LEU A 6 16.19 7.84 9.21
N LEU A 7 16.74 6.79 9.84
CA LEU A 7 16.18 5.44 9.77
C LEU A 7 14.77 5.40 10.36
N ARG A 8 14.58 6.03 11.53
CA ARG A 8 13.28 6.12 12.19
C ARG A 8 12.24 6.82 11.31
N GLN A 9 12.65 7.91 10.67
CA GLN A 9 11.77 8.69 9.80
C GLN A 9 11.32 7.85 8.59
N ARG A 10 12.24 7.13 7.95
CA ARG A 10 11.91 6.22 6.85
C ARG A 10 11.01 5.06 7.26
N LEU A 11 11.22 4.50 8.45
CA LEU A 11 10.33 3.46 8.99
C LEU A 11 8.93 3.98 9.27
N LEU A 12 8.80 5.22 9.76
CA LEU A 12 7.49 5.87 9.96
C LEU A 12 6.78 6.17 8.64
N ASP A 13 7.52 6.56 7.61
CA ASP A 13 6.97 6.78 6.27
C ASP A 13 6.40 5.47 5.69
N VAL A 14 7.18 4.38 5.79
CA VAL A 14 6.74 3.04 5.37
C VAL A 14 5.54 2.56 6.19
N LEU A 15 5.56 2.74 7.51
CA LEU A 15 4.44 2.38 8.37
C LEU A 15 3.16 3.15 7.99
N THR A 16 3.28 4.45 7.74
CA THR A 16 2.16 5.31 7.32
C THR A 16 1.60 4.87 5.96
N ALA A 17 2.46 4.43 5.04
CA ALA A 17 2.03 3.87 3.76
C ALA A 17 1.28 2.54 3.95
N LEU A 18 1.82 1.64 4.78
CA LEU A 18 1.22 0.34 5.09
C LEU A 18 -0.13 0.48 5.80
N GLU A 19 -0.30 1.44 6.70
CA GLU A 19 -1.57 1.70 7.39
C GLU A 19 -2.69 2.17 6.46
N ARG A 20 -2.37 2.69 5.26
CA ARG A 20 -3.37 3.09 4.26
C ARG A 20 -3.87 1.91 3.44
N ILE A 21 -3.07 0.85 3.29
CA ILE A 21 -3.41 -0.33 2.49
C ILE A 21 -4.72 -1.00 2.93
N PRO A 22 -4.99 -1.25 4.23
CA PRO A 22 -6.24 -1.87 4.69
C PRO A 22 -7.49 -1.12 4.25
N ARG A 23 -7.44 0.22 4.17
CA ARG A 23 -8.57 1.04 3.73
C ARG A 23 -8.89 0.81 2.24
N HIS A 24 -7.87 0.54 1.43
CA HIS A 24 -8.01 0.26 0.00
C HIS A 24 -8.28 -1.22 -0.29
N MET A 25 -8.02 -2.10 0.68
CA MET A 25 -8.28 -3.54 0.59
C MET A 25 -9.57 -3.98 1.32
N ALA A 26 -10.31 -3.05 1.93
CA ALA A 26 -11.48 -3.37 2.75
C ALA A 26 -12.60 -4.08 1.96
N ASP A 27 -12.72 -3.81 0.67
CA ASP A 27 -13.71 -4.43 -0.22
C ASP A 27 -13.19 -5.71 -0.91
N ILE A 28 -11.98 -6.16 -0.58
CA ILE A 28 -11.34 -7.33 -1.19
C ILE A 28 -11.47 -8.51 -0.23
N SER A 29 -12.34 -9.44 -0.58
CA SER A 29 -12.63 -10.62 0.25
C SER A 29 -11.88 -11.86 -0.22
N HIS A 30 -11.50 -11.90 -1.50
CA HIS A 30 -10.74 -13.01 -2.10
C HIS A 30 -9.66 -12.49 -3.06
N PRO A 31 -8.52 -13.22 -3.22
CA PRO A 31 -7.49 -12.87 -4.20
C PRO A 31 -8.00 -12.82 -5.64
N ASP A 32 -9.06 -13.57 -5.94
CA ASP A 32 -9.70 -13.57 -7.26
C ASP A 32 -10.41 -12.24 -7.55
N ASP A 33 -10.78 -11.46 -6.52
CA ASP A 33 -11.42 -10.14 -6.66
C ASP A 33 -10.50 -9.12 -7.36
N PHE A 34 -9.17 -9.31 -7.26
CA PHE A 34 -8.18 -8.51 -8.01
C PHE A 34 -8.19 -8.81 -9.51
N LEU A 35 -8.56 -10.05 -9.88
CA LEU A 35 -8.52 -10.55 -11.25
C LEU A 35 -9.90 -10.46 -11.93
N SER A 36 -10.97 -10.48 -11.13
CA SER A 36 -12.36 -10.47 -11.59
C SER A 36 -12.92 -9.06 -11.74
N GLY A 37 -12.42 -8.32 -12.72
CA GLY A 37 -13.09 -7.12 -13.24
C GLY A 37 -12.39 -5.79 -12.97
N GLU A 38 -13.00 -4.72 -13.48
CA GLU A 38 -12.47 -3.35 -13.50
C GLU A 38 -12.18 -2.80 -12.09
N ALA A 39 -13.06 -3.09 -11.11
CA ALA A 39 -12.87 -2.72 -9.71
C ALA A 39 -11.64 -3.40 -9.06
N GLY A 40 -11.35 -4.65 -9.42
CA GLY A 40 -10.16 -5.36 -8.96
C GLY A 40 -8.86 -4.72 -9.46
N ARG A 41 -8.87 -4.25 -10.71
CA ARG A 41 -7.74 -3.53 -11.32
C ARG A 41 -7.55 -2.15 -10.70
N ASP A 42 -8.62 -1.40 -10.42
CA ASP A 42 -8.55 -0.11 -9.74
C ASP A 42 -7.96 -0.23 -8.32
N HIS A 43 -8.31 -1.29 -7.59
CA HIS A 43 -7.69 -1.58 -6.30
C HIS A 43 -6.21 -1.95 -6.43
N MET A 44 -5.86 -2.74 -7.43
CA MET A 44 -4.46 -3.09 -7.72
C MET A 44 -3.63 -1.84 -8.08
N ASP A 45 -4.17 -0.96 -8.91
CA ASP A 45 -3.56 0.33 -9.26
C ASP A 45 -3.43 1.25 -8.05
N ALA A 46 -4.42 1.30 -7.15
CA ALA A 46 -4.32 2.08 -5.92
C ALA A 46 -3.17 1.60 -5.01
N ILE A 47 -2.98 0.28 -4.91
CA ILE A 47 -1.87 -0.31 -4.14
C ILE A 47 -0.52 -0.02 -4.80
N TRP A 48 -0.45 -0.10 -6.14
CA TRP A 48 0.75 0.22 -6.91
C TRP A 48 1.09 1.70 -6.82
N MET A 49 0.11 2.59 -6.88
CA MET A 49 0.30 4.04 -6.80
C MET A 49 0.83 4.46 -5.43
N ILE A 50 0.43 3.78 -4.34
CA ILE A 50 1.02 3.95 -3.00
C ILE A 50 2.48 3.46 -2.95
N SER A 51 2.82 2.43 -3.73
CA SER A 51 4.14 1.78 -3.70
C SER A 51 5.17 2.40 -4.67
N VAL A 52 4.73 3.13 -5.71
CA VAL A 52 5.59 3.70 -6.77
C VAL A 52 5.83 5.21 -6.58
N ILE A 53 4.93 5.93 -5.89
CA ILE A 53 5.07 7.38 -5.63
C ILE A 53 5.95 7.68 -4.39
N TRP A 54 6.40 6.65 -3.67
CA TRP A 54 7.28 6.76 -2.51
C TRP A 54 8.64 6.10 -2.72
#